data_AF-A0A4Q1VU12-F1
#
_entry.id   AF-A0A4Q1VU12-F1
#
_cell.length_a   1.000
_cell.length_b   1.000
_cell.length_c   1.000
_cell.angle_alpha   90.00
_cell.angle_beta   90.00
_cell.angle_gamma   90.00
#
_symmetry.space_group_name_H-M   'P 1'
#
loop_
_entity.id
_entity.type
_entity.pdbx_description
1 polymer ?
#
loop_
_entity_poly.entity_id
_entity_poly.type
_entity_poly.pdbx_seq_one_letter_code
_entity_poly.pdbx_strand_id
1 'polypeptide(L)'
;MFEMFVPRRPTAYAADASQLPADPMPEIALSPAGAAARVVECHSQDAGVHASQLPGWTLRTEQFSAGRFSGHLTLLRLDHVQVIRERTSQALMKQGMAWPGALIFSLPMAASGDAYFNGHILPFPCPLFSDGADLPPLMTPKYCDVVNLVMDRQWLAGYFNDVGERGLADDLVATRYLRINVSADGIAAMQRGITDVFEVCGRTHVFDFAESRNELENLLLRFVADALTSERSLSMVGMTSQKQVADRAFGYALSRRETPPRVDDLCRHVGVSRRNLQICFQEAFGVSPSQYLRFARLNAVRRELIACAATGRRVSIGDVAASWGFWHWSRFAGNYRDLFGELPSQTLQNNHSSCLRGFARAVSTG
;
A
#
# COMPACT_ATOMS: atom_id res chain seq x y z
N MET A 1 42.45 -37.77 -26.52
CA MET A 1 41.35 -38.14 -25.61
C MET A 1 41.10 -36.97 -24.67
N PHE A 2 40.39 -35.95 -25.17
CA PHE A 2 39.92 -34.78 -24.44
C PHE A 2 38.56 -34.45 -25.05
N GLU A 3 37.47 -34.80 -24.35
CA GLU A 3 36.11 -34.47 -24.78
C GLU A 3 35.78 -33.03 -24.41
N MET A 4 35.26 -32.31 -25.40
CA MET A 4 34.77 -30.95 -25.30
C MET A 4 33.43 -30.93 -24.55
N PHE A 5 33.38 -30.20 -23.44
CA PHE A 5 32.12 -29.91 -22.74
C PHE A 5 31.42 -28.75 -23.45
N VAL A 6 30.43 -29.06 -24.28
CA VAL A 6 29.54 -28.06 -24.90
C VAL A 6 28.45 -27.68 -23.89
N PRO A 7 28.33 -26.42 -23.44
CA PRO A 7 27.24 -26.03 -22.55
C PRO A 7 25.93 -25.99 -23.32
N ARG A 8 24.94 -26.76 -22.84
CA ARG A 8 23.56 -26.73 -23.33
C ARG A 8 22.96 -25.33 -23.12
N ARG A 9 22.30 -24.80 -24.16
CA ARG A 9 21.55 -23.53 -24.12
C ARG A 9 20.48 -23.57 -23.01
N PRO A 10 20.26 -22.49 -22.24
CA PRO A 10 19.12 -22.39 -21.36
C PRO A 10 17.85 -22.24 -22.20
N THR A 11 16.89 -23.15 -21.98
CA THR A 11 15.52 -23.04 -22.49
C THR A 11 14.85 -21.81 -21.91
N ALA A 12 14.35 -20.93 -22.79
CA ALA A 12 13.51 -19.80 -22.43
C ALA A 12 12.24 -20.30 -21.71
N TYR A 13 12.09 -19.98 -20.44
CA TYR A 13 10.85 -20.15 -19.69
C TYR A 13 10.21 -18.78 -19.54
N ALA A 14 9.47 -18.36 -20.57
CA ALA A 14 8.49 -17.30 -20.43
C ALA A 14 7.33 -17.87 -19.61
N ALA A 15 7.38 -17.67 -18.28
CA ALA A 15 6.21 -17.91 -17.43
C ALA A 15 5.27 -16.72 -17.58
N ASP A 16 4.20 -16.95 -18.33
CA ASP A 16 3.01 -16.12 -18.47
C ASP A 16 2.50 -15.68 -17.09
N ALA A 17 2.42 -14.37 -16.87
CA ALA A 17 2.10 -13.76 -15.58
C ALA A 17 0.59 -13.61 -15.32
N SER A 18 -0.27 -14.36 -16.03
CA SER A 18 -1.71 -14.08 -16.09
C SER A 18 -2.63 -15.13 -15.43
N GLN A 19 -2.12 -16.20 -14.79
CA GLN A 19 -3.02 -17.25 -14.28
C GLN A 19 -2.67 -17.77 -12.87
N LEU A 20 -3.32 -17.18 -11.86
CA LEU A 20 -3.59 -17.78 -10.55
C LEU A 20 -5.07 -17.53 -10.21
N PRO A 21 -5.85 -18.56 -9.78
CA PRO A 21 -7.27 -18.38 -9.52
C PRO A 21 -7.48 -17.78 -8.13
N ALA A 22 -7.87 -16.50 -8.09
CA ALA A 22 -8.62 -15.96 -6.96
C ALA A 22 -10.09 -16.29 -7.20
N ASP A 23 -10.82 -16.77 -6.18
CA ASP A 23 -12.23 -16.43 -6.14
C ASP A 23 -12.29 -14.92 -5.85
N PRO A 24 -12.74 -14.09 -6.80
CA PRO A 24 -12.64 -12.65 -6.66
C PRO A 24 -13.67 -12.17 -5.64
N MET A 25 -13.22 -11.47 -4.59
CA MET A 25 -14.06 -10.44 -3.98
C MET A 25 -14.55 -9.52 -5.11
N PRO A 26 -15.80 -9.06 -5.09
CA PRO A 26 -16.38 -8.36 -6.23
C PRO A 26 -15.48 -7.20 -6.64
N GLU A 27 -15.12 -7.20 -7.93
CA GLU A 27 -14.29 -6.23 -8.65
C GLU A 27 -14.76 -4.78 -8.48
N ILE A 28 -15.97 -4.60 -7.96
CA ILE A 28 -16.67 -3.33 -7.79
C ILE A 28 -16.18 -2.60 -6.53
N ALA A 29 -15.49 -1.48 -6.76
CA ALA A 29 -14.95 -0.58 -5.73
C ALA A 29 -16.03 0.02 -4.80
N LEU A 30 -17.14 0.44 -5.41
CA LEU A 30 -18.27 1.11 -4.76
C LEU A 30 -19.47 0.17 -4.66
N SER A 31 -20.46 0.52 -3.85
CA SER A 31 -21.72 -0.21 -3.84
C SER A 31 -22.51 0.13 -5.11
N PRO A 32 -23.23 -0.83 -5.73
CA PRO A 32 -24.17 -0.49 -6.79
C PRO A 32 -25.17 0.57 -6.30
N ALA A 33 -25.53 1.51 -7.15
CA ALA A 33 -26.42 2.61 -6.79
C ALA A 33 -27.70 2.11 -6.10
N GLY A 34 -28.00 2.63 -4.92
CA GLY A 34 -29.16 2.26 -4.13
C GLY A 34 -29.06 0.92 -3.39
N ALA A 35 -27.97 0.16 -3.50
CA ALA A 35 -27.79 -1.11 -2.80
C ALA A 35 -27.42 -0.92 -1.32
N ALA A 36 -27.98 -1.74 -0.42
CA ALA A 36 -27.65 -1.68 1.01
C ALA A 36 -26.13 -1.76 1.24
N ALA A 37 -25.61 -0.90 2.11
CA ALA A 37 -24.19 -0.88 2.42
C ALA A 37 -23.91 -1.68 3.70
N ARG A 38 -22.79 -2.40 3.71
CA ARG A 38 -22.33 -3.18 4.85
C ARG A 38 -20.90 -2.79 5.20
N VAL A 39 -20.64 -2.67 6.49
CA VAL A 39 -19.28 -2.54 7.02
C VAL A 39 -18.64 -3.93 7.00
N VAL A 40 -17.47 -4.01 6.36
CA VAL A 40 -16.65 -5.22 6.28
C VAL A 40 -15.43 -5.02 7.16
N GLU A 41 -15.18 -5.96 8.05
CA GLU A 41 -13.96 -6.01 8.84
C GLU A 41 -13.10 -7.20 8.44
N CYS A 42 -11.84 -6.95 8.16
CA CYS A 42 -10.88 -7.97 7.78
C CYS A 42 -9.65 -7.92 8.68
N HIS A 43 -9.17 -9.08 9.07
CA HIS A 43 -7.88 -9.25 9.75
C HIS A 43 -6.93 -10.01 8.83
N SER A 44 -5.65 -9.66 8.89
CA SER A 44 -4.61 -10.31 8.08
C SER A 44 -3.31 -10.37 8.86
N GLN A 45 -2.50 -11.39 8.53
CA GLN A 45 -1.17 -11.59 9.09
C GLN A 45 -0.08 -11.49 8.03
N ASP A 46 -0.47 -11.12 6.80
CA ASP A 46 0.42 -10.85 5.69
C ASP A 46 0.03 -9.53 5.03
N ALA A 47 1.03 -8.69 4.73
CA ALA A 47 0.80 -7.36 4.20
C ALA A 47 0.29 -7.35 2.75
N GLY A 48 0.64 -8.36 1.95
CA GLY A 48 0.11 -8.53 0.59
C GLY A 48 -1.35 -8.99 0.62
N VAL A 49 -1.67 -9.95 1.49
CA VAL A 49 -3.06 -10.39 1.71
C VAL A 49 -3.92 -9.24 2.26
N HIS A 50 -3.37 -8.41 3.14
CA HIS A 50 -4.06 -7.22 3.64
C HIS A 50 -4.49 -6.28 2.51
N ALA A 51 -3.57 -6.04 1.57
CA ALA A 51 -3.83 -5.17 0.42
C ALA A 51 -4.85 -5.76 -0.56
N SER A 52 -4.86 -7.08 -0.76
CA SER A 52 -5.80 -7.75 -1.66
C SER A 52 -7.25 -7.80 -1.12
N GLN A 53 -7.48 -7.39 0.12
CA GLN A 53 -8.82 -7.29 0.72
C GLN A 53 -9.56 -6.01 0.30
N LEU A 54 -8.90 -5.09 -0.40
CA LEU A 54 -9.47 -3.82 -0.86
C LEU A 54 -10.08 -3.95 -2.26
N PRO A 55 -11.41 -3.91 -2.42
CA PRO A 55 -12.06 -4.04 -3.72
C PRO A 55 -11.86 -2.78 -4.57
N GLY A 56 -11.57 -2.98 -5.86
CA GLY A 56 -11.26 -1.89 -6.78
C GLY A 56 -9.82 -1.36 -6.69
N TRP A 57 -8.96 -2.01 -5.92
CA TRP A 57 -7.56 -1.63 -5.78
C TRP A 57 -6.62 -2.67 -6.36
N THR A 58 -5.54 -2.20 -6.98
CA THR A 58 -4.35 -3.01 -7.29
C THR A 58 -3.18 -2.44 -6.51
N LEU A 59 -2.96 -2.96 -5.30
CA LEU A 59 -1.91 -2.49 -4.39
C LEU A 59 -0.83 -3.55 -4.19
N ARG A 60 0.42 -3.14 -4.40
CA ARG A 60 1.59 -3.89 -3.98
C ARG A 60 2.07 -3.33 -2.64
N THR A 61 1.98 -4.18 -1.62
CA THR A 61 2.40 -3.86 -0.27
C THR A 61 3.58 -4.74 0.14
N GLU A 62 4.65 -4.11 0.61
CA GLU A 62 5.87 -4.79 1.06
C GLU A 62 6.23 -4.36 2.48
N GLN A 63 6.71 -5.29 3.30
CA GLN A 63 7.07 -5.00 4.68
C GLN A 63 8.53 -4.53 4.78
N PHE A 64 8.74 -3.39 5.44
CA PHE A 64 10.04 -2.71 5.56
C PHE A 64 10.50 -2.49 7.01
N SER A 65 9.81 -3.06 7.99
CA SER A 65 10.29 -3.17 9.38
C SER A 65 10.19 -4.59 9.92
N ALA A 66 11.06 -4.90 10.88
CA ALA A 66 11.15 -6.21 11.51
C ALA A 66 9.95 -6.53 12.41
N GLY A 67 9.48 -7.77 12.33
CA GLY A 67 8.47 -8.36 13.20
C GLY A 67 7.30 -8.99 12.45
N ARG A 68 6.44 -9.70 13.17
CA ARG A 68 5.23 -10.27 12.56
C ARG A 68 4.26 -9.15 12.15
N PHE A 69 3.71 -9.27 10.95
CA PHE A 69 2.65 -8.37 10.48
C PHE A 69 1.31 -8.72 11.12
N SER A 70 0.55 -7.69 11.47
CA SER A 70 -0.85 -7.75 11.84
C SER A 70 -1.53 -6.53 11.22
N GLY A 71 -2.53 -6.79 10.39
CA GLY A 71 -3.33 -5.78 9.71
C GLY A 71 -4.80 -5.92 10.12
N HIS A 72 -5.46 -4.81 10.33
CA HIS A 72 -6.91 -4.74 10.48
C HIS A 72 -7.47 -3.67 9.55
N LEU A 73 -8.49 -4.06 8.79
CA LEU A 73 -9.16 -3.24 7.80
C LEU A 73 -10.63 -3.12 8.19
N THR A 74 -11.15 -1.90 8.25
CA THR A 74 -12.59 -1.62 8.29
C THR A 74 -12.94 -0.91 6.98
N LEU A 75 -13.92 -1.43 6.25
CA LEU A 75 -14.31 -0.96 4.93
C LEU A 75 -15.81 -0.73 4.87
N LEU A 76 -16.23 0.46 4.46
CA LEU A 76 -17.61 0.76 4.08
C LEU A 76 -17.62 1.23 2.62
N ARG A 77 -18.49 0.65 1.80
CA ARG A 77 -18.71 1.04 0.41
C ARG A 77 -20.07 1.68 0.27
N LEU A 78 -20.11 2.92 -0.20
CA LEU A 78 -21.32 3.64 -0.58
C LEU A 78 -21.33 3.83 -2.11
N ASP A 79 -22.28 4.60 -2.62
CA ASP A 79 -22.55 4.75 -4.05
C ASP A 79 -21.46 5.60 -4.72
N HIS A 80 -20.92 6.59 -4.02
CA HIS A 80 -19.90 7.54 -4.51
C HIS A 80 -18.60 7.56 -3.70
N VAL A 81 -18.60 6.95 -2.51
CA VAL A 81 -17.43 6.95 -1.62
C VAL A 81 -17.13 5.58 -1.00
N GLN A 82 -15.84 5.27 -0.89
CA GLN A 82 -15.33 4.19 -0.08
C GLN A 82 -14.66 4.78 1.17
N VAL A 83 -15.07 4.31 2.35
CA VAL A 83 -14.47 4.68 3.64
C VAL A 83 -13.63 3.51 4.11
N ILE A 84 -12.33 3.74 4.28
CA ILE A 84 -11.37 2.72 4.66
C ILE A 84 -10.68 3.17 5.95
N ARG A 85 -10.67 2.34 6.99
CA ARG A 85 -9.72 2.49 8.10
C ARG A 85 -8.77 1.32 8.10
N GLU A 86 -7.49 1.63 8.06
CA GLU A 86 -6.42 0.65 7.98
C GLU A 86 -5.51 0.81 9.20
N ARG A 87 -5.29 -0.30 9.92
CA ARG A 87 -4.39 -0.37 11.08
C ARG A 87 -3.35 -1.44 10.83
N THR A 88 -2.08 -1.06 10.83
CA THR A 88 -0.96 -1.95 10.48
C THR A 88 0.15 -1.89 11.50
N SER A 89 0.69 -3.05 11.89
CA SER A 89 1.73 -3.12 12.93
C SER A 89 3.15 -2.80 12.45
N GLN A 90 3.41 -2.92 11.15
CA GLN A 90 4.74 -2.79 10.55
C GLN A 90 4.77 -1.64 9.56
N ALA A 91 5.97 -1.07 9.34
CA ALA A 91 6.22 -0.12 8.27
C ALA A 91 6.09 -0.84 6.93
N LEU A 92 5.35 -0.24 6.01
CA LEU A 92 5.04 -0.81 4.71
C LEU A 92 5.48 0.14 3.61
N MET A 93 5.93 -0.41 2.49
CA MET A 93 5.92 0.30 1.22
C MET A 93 4.63 -0.04 0.50
N LYS A 94 3.82 0.95 0.17
CA LYS A 94 2.57 0.82 -0.57
C LYS A 94 2.70 1.54 -1.91
N GLN A 95 2.30 0.89 -2.99
CA GLN A 95 2.28 1.46 -4.33
C GLN A 95 1.22 0.76 -5.18
N GLY A 96 0.67 1.44 -6.18
CA GLY A 96 -0.31 0.82 -7.08
C GLY A 96 -1.31 1.82 -7.62
N MET A 97 -2.58 1.42 -7.66
CA MET A 97 -3.70 2.27 -8.09
C MET A 97 -5.01 1.82 -7.44
N ALA A 98 -5.90 2.78 -7.25
CA ALA A 98 -7.31 2.57 -6.97
C ALA A 98 -8.11 2.45 -8.30
N TRP A 99 -9.43 2.48 -8.23
CA TRP A 99 -10.28 2.40 -9.41
C TRP A 99 -10.18 3.68 -10.25
N PRO A 100 -10.48 3.62 -11.57
CA PRO A 100 -10.46 4.80 -12.42
C PRO A 100 -11.35 5.92 -11.88
N GLY A 101 -10.82 7.14 -11.83
CA GLY A 101 -11.54 8.31 -11.32
C GLY A 101 -11.52 8.47 -9.80
N ALA A 102 -10.86 7.58 -9.05
CA ALA A 102 -10.74 7.71 -7.61
C ALA A 102 -9.88 8.92 -7.19
N LEU A 103 -10.36 9.70 -6.22
CA LEU A 103 -9.59 10.68 -5.46
C LEU A 103 -9.52 10.25 -4.00
N ILE A 104 -8.34 10.31 -3.40
CA ILE A 104 -8.07 9.75 -2.07
C ILE A 104 -7.71 10.89 -1.13
N PHE A 105 -8.52 11.07 -0.09
CA PHE A 105 -8.18 11.86 1.08
C PHE A 105 -7.71 10.94 2.21
N SER A 106 -6.44 11.02 2.58
CA SER A 106 -5.83 10.24 3.64
C SER A 106 -5.65 11.07 4.90
N LEU A 107 -6.23 10.62 6.01
CA LEU A 107 -6.13 11.22 7.33
C LEU A 107 -5.48 10.25 8.31
N PRO A 108 -4.20 10.47 8.65
CA PRO A 108 -3.52 9.64 9.64
C PRO A 108 -4.09 9.88 11.04
N MET A 109 -4.37 8.80 11.77
CA MET A 109 -5.00 8.80 13.11
C MET A 109 -3.96 8.56 14.22
N ALA A 110 -3.09 7.56 14.04
CA ALA A 110 -1.94 7.32 14.92
C ALA A 110 -0.78 6.66 14.14
N ALA A 111 0.45 6.85 14.60
CA ALA A 111 1.62 6.13 14.09
C ALA A 111 2.82 6.18 15.05
N SER A 112 3.84 5.37 14.75
CA SER A 112 5.16 5.43 15.37
C SER A 112 6.23 5.75 14.32
N GLY A 113 6.62 7.03 14.26
CA GLY A 113 7.60 7.56 13.32
C GLY A 113 6.96 8.27 12.12
N ASP A 114 7.81 8.63 11.16
CA ASP A 114 7.43 9.41 9.98
C ASP A 114 7.14 8.52 8.76
N ALA A 115 6.38 9.06 7.81
CA ALA A 115 6.23 8.48 6.48
C ALA A 115 7.27 9.05 5.51
N TYR A 116 7.53 8.36 4.41
CA TYR A 116 8.40 8.84 3.33
C TYR A 116 7.67 8.76 2.00
N PHE A 117 7.65 9.88 1.27
CA PHE A 117 6.96 9.99 0.00
C PHE A 117 7.74 10.88 -0.95
N ASN A 118 8.00 10.41 -2.17
CA ASN A 118 8.66 11.20 -3.23
C ASN A 118 10.02 11.84 -2.83
N GLY A 119 10.71 11.30 -1.81
CA GLY A 119 11.97 11.89 -1.31
C GLY A 119 11.80 12.90 -0.19
N HIS A 120 10.57 13.08 0.29
CA HIS A 120 10.24 13.91 1.43
C HIS A 120 9.90 13.04 2.64
N ILE A 121 10.36 13.51 3.81
CA ILE A 121 9.88 13.03 5.10
C ILE A 121 8.54 13.72 5.35
N LEU A 122 7.50 12.91 5.59
CA LEU A 122 6.17 13.37 5.95
C LEU A 122 6.02 13.18 7.46
N PRO A 123 6.13 14.27 8.25
CA PRO A 123 6.00 14.18 9.70
C PRO A 123 4.58 13.76 10.06
N PHE A 124 4.43 12.89 11.04
CA PHE A 124 3.10 12.46 11.48
C PHE A 124 2.46 13.49 12.45
N PRO A 125 1.15 13.78 12.35
CA PRO A 125 0.22 13.44 11.27
C PRO A 125 0.35 14.40 10.08
N CYS A 126 0.23 13.86 8.86
CA CYS A 126 0.24 14.63 7.61
C CYS A 126 -0.91 14.18 6.71
N PRO A 127 -2.04 14.92 6.68
CA PRO A 127 -3.13 14.62 5.76
C PRO A 127 -2.68 14.84 4.31
N LEU A 128 -3.07 13.90 3.45
CA LEU A 128 -2.75 13.90 2.04
C LEU A 128 -4.02 13.86 1.20
N PHE A 129 -3.95 14.45 0.02
CA PHE A 129 -4.94 14.31 -1.02
C PHE A 129 -4.25 13.86 -2.30
N SER A 130 -4.69 12.76 -2.91
CA SER A 130 -4.01 12.18 -4.06
C SER A 130 -4.95 11.63 -5.12
N ASP A 131 -4.48 11.63 -6.36
CA ASP A 131 -5.08 10.89 -7.46
C ASP A 131 -4.88 9.38 -7.23
N GLY A 132 -5.97 8.60 -7.33
CA GLY A 132 -5.92 7.15 -7.20
C GLY A 132 -5.43 6.41 -8.43
N ALA A 133 -5.33 7.05 -9.60
CA ALA A 133 -4.93 6.40 -10.85
C ALA A 133 -3.45 5.97 -10.89
N ASP A 134 -2.60 6.65 -10.11
CA ASP A 134 -1.17 6.40 -10.00
C ASP A 134 -0.79 6.66 -8.54
N LEU A 135 -0.38 5.63 -7.80
CA LEU A 135 0.05 5.76 -6.42
C LEU A 135 1.52 5.33 -6.32
N PRO A 136 2.46 6.30 -6.29
CA PRO A 136 3.86 6.02 -6.22
C PRO A 136 4.21 5.48 -4.83
N PRO A 137 5.41 4.91 -4.66
CA PRO A 137 5.80 4.30 -3.40
C PRO A 137 5.68 5.27 -2.21
N LEU A 138 4.77 4.93 -1.28
CA LEU A 138 4.62 5.55 0.02
C LEU A 138 5.14 4.60 1.09
N MET A 139 6.13 5.03 1.86
CA MET A 139 6.59 4.33 3.04
C MET A 139 5.76 4.77 4.25
N THR A 140 4.96 3.88 4.81
CA THR A 140 4.20 4.14 6.04
C THR A 140 5.04 3.80 7.28
N PRO A 141 4.85 4.50 8.40
CA PRO A 141 5.48 4.19 9.67
C PRO A 141 4.94 2.88 10.29
N LYS A 142 5.57 2.45 11.40
CA LYS A 142 5.05 1.34 12.22
C LYS A 142 3.80 1.76 12.98
N TYR A 143 2.95 0.80 13.35
CA TYR A 143 1.73 1.03 14.13
C TYR A 143 0.84 2.12 13.50
N CYS A 144 0.74 2.12 12.17
CA CYS A 144 0.03 3.14 11.42
C CYS A 144 -1.48 2.84 11.42
N ASP A 145 -2.26 3.79 11.93
CA ASP A 145 -3.71 3.89 11.85
C ASP A 145 -4.06 5.07 10.95
N VAL A 146 -4.77 4.81 9.85
CA VAL A 146 -5.11 5.81 8.84
C VAL A 146 -6.54 5.59 8.36
N VAL A 147 -7.27 6.69 8.16
CA VAL A 147 -8.53 6.69 7.43
C VAL A 147 -8.30 7.21 6.02
N ASN A 148 -8.81 6.50 5.03
CA ASN A 148 -8.87 6.96 3.65
C ASN A 148 -10.33 7.12 3.24
N LEU A 149 -10.69 8.32 2.80
CA LEU A 149 -11.94 8.61 2.11
C LEU A 149 -11.65 8.65 0.62
N VAL A 150 -12.24 7.72 -0.13
CA VAL A 150 -11.94 7.58 -1.55
C VAL A 150 -13.20 7.82 -2.35
N MET A 151 -13.20 8.90 -3.11
CA MET A 151 -14.38 9.48 -3.76
C MET A 151 -14.29 9.40 -5.27
N ASP A 152 -15.44 9.36 -5.92
CA ASP A 152 -15.52 9.61 -7.36
C ASP A 152 -15.15 11.08 -7.69
N ARG A 153 -14.24 11.25 -8.66
CA ARG A 153 -13.77 12.57 -9.11
C ARG A 153 -14.88 13.44 -9.65
N GLN A 154 -15.78 12.89 -10.47
CA GLN A 154 -16.83 13.68 -11.10
C GLN A 154 -17.84 14.16 -10.06
N TRP A 155 -18.14 13.32 -9.07
CA TRP A 155 -19.00 13.67 -7.96
C TRP A 155 -18.43 14.80 -7.10
N LEU A 156 -17.15 14.71 -6.70
CA LEU A 156 -16.48 15.78 -5.93
C LEU A 156 -16.36 17.08 -6.74
N ALA A 157 -16.01 17.00 -8.03
CA ALA A 157 -15.93 18.16 -8.91
C ALA A 157 -17.31 18.81 -9.13
N GLY A 158 -18.38 18.01 -9.26
CA GLY A 158 -19.76 18.50 -9.34
C GLY A 158 -20.13 19.32 -8.12
N TYR A 159 -19.82 18.84 -6.92
CA TYR A 159 -20.04 19.57 -5.68
C TYR A 159 -19.33 20.93 -5.66
N PHE A 160 -18.04 20.98 -6.02
CA PHE A 160 -17.29 22.24 -6.06
C PHE A 160 -17.87 23.23 -7.07
N ASN A 161 -18.37 22.75 -8.21
CA ASN A 161 -19.07 23.59 -9.18
C ASN A 161 -20.35 24.19 -8.61
N ASP A 162 -21.13 23.40 -7.85
CA ASP A 162 -22.39 23.83 -7.26
C ASP A 162 -22.20 24.89 -6.15
N VAL A 163 -21.14 24.76 -5.35
CA VAL A 163 -20.82 25.74 -4.29
C VAL A 163 -20.01 26.94 -4.77
N GLY A 164 -19.70 27.02 -6.07
CA GLY A 164 -19.01 28.16 -6.70
C GLY A 164 -17.47 28.10 -6.70
N GLU A 165 -16.87 27.01 -6.24
CA GLU A 165 -15.42 26.79 -6.13
C GLU A 165 -14.80 26.19 -7.41
N ARG A 166 -15.11 26.80 -8.57
CA ARG A 166 -14.75 26.23 -9.90
C ARG A 166 -13.24 26.06 -10.12
N GLY A 167 -12.41 26.95 -9.57
CA GLY A 167 -10.96 26.85 -9.69
C GLY A 167 -10.41 25.58 -9.05
N LEU A 168 -10.97 25.18 -7.91
CA LEU A 168 -10.60 23.95 -7.24
C LEU A 168 -11.05 22.73 -8.04
N ALA A 169 -12.23 22.76 -8.66
CA ALA A 169 -12.71 21.67 -9.53
C ALA A 169 -11.74 21.41 -10.70
N ASP A 170 -11.23 22.47 -11.33
CA ASP A 170 -10.22 22.37 -12.40
C ASP A 170 -8.87 21.87 -11.86
N ASP A 171 -8.43 22.38 -10.70
CA ASP A 171 -7.18 21.97 -10.07
C ASP A 171 -7.19 20.50 -9.66
N LEU A 172 -8.32 19.95 -9.21
CA LEU A 172 -8.47 18.52 -8.89
C LEU A 172 -8.24 17.63 -10.11
N VAL A 173 -8.49 18.13 -11.32
CA VAL A 173 -8.21 17.40 -12.57
C VAL A 173 -6.71 17.33 -12.85
N ALA A 174 -5.97 18.40 -12.52
CA ALA A 174 -4.52 18.52 -12.77
C ALA A 174 -3.66 17.96 -11.63
N THR A 175 -4.21 17.88 -10.43
CA THR A 175 -3.49 17.58 -9.19
C THR A 175 -3.21 16.09 -9.04
N ARG A 176 -1.94 15.75 -8.73
CA ARG A 176 -1.53 14.37 -8.45
C ARG A 176 -1.40 14.05 -6.97
N TYR A 177 -0.69 14.88 -6.20
CA TYR A 177 -0.46 14.67 -4.76
C TYR A 177 -0.31 16.00 -4.03
N LEU A 178 -1.21 16.26 -3.09
CA LEU A 178 -1.19 17.43 -2.22
C LEU A 178 -0.97 16.98 -0.78
N ARG A 179 -0.13 17.74 -0.10
CA ARG A 179 -0.13 17.84 1.34
C ARG A 179 -1.09 18.94 1.76
N ILE A 180 -1.93 18.64 2.73
CA ILE A 180 -2.84 19.62 3.33
C ILE A 180 -2.14 20.20 4.56
N ASN A 181 -1.69 21.44 4.47
CA ASN A 181 -0.99 22.10 5.57
C ASN A 181 -2.03 22.70 6.53
N VAL A 182 -2.20 22.03 7.66
CA VAL A 182 -3.17 22.38 8.71
C VAL A 182 -2.44 22.49 10.04
N SER A 183 -2.90 23.36 10.93
CA SER A 183 -2.43 23.42 12.31
C SER A 183 -2.71 22.10 13.04
N ALA A 184 -1.97 21.82 14.11
CA ALA A 184 -2.19 20.64 14.94
C ALA A 184 -3.65 20.55 15.45
N ASP A 185 -4.24 21.68 15.86
CA ASP A 185 -5.63 21.75 16.30
C ASP A 185 -6.62 21.43 15.18
N GLY A 186 -6.35 21.89 13.96
CA GLY A 186 -7.18 21.58 12.80
C GLY A 186 -7.11 20.11 12.42
N ILE A 187 -5.93 19.49 12.50
CA ILE A 187 -5.79 18.04 12.31
C ILE A 187 -6.54 17.29 13.41
N ALA A 188 -6.42 17.70 14.67
CA ALA A 188 -7.15 17.08 15.78
C ALA A 188 -8.67 17.23 15.59
N ALA A 189 -9.15 18.35 15.06
CA ALA A 189 -10.56 18.55 14.72
C ALA A 189 -11.03 17.60 13.61
N MET A 190 -10.23 17.42 12.55
CA MET A 190 -10.52 16.42 11.52
C MET A 190 -10.59 15.00 12.10
N GLN A 191 -9.61 14.62 12.93
CA GLN A 191 -9.55 13.30 13.56
C GLN A 191 -10.75 13.04 14.46
N ARG A 192 -11.23 14.05 15.20
CA ARG A 192 -12.48 13.94 15.96
C ARG A 192 -13.68 13.73 15.04
N GLY A 193 -13.86 14.62 14.05
CA GLY A 193 -14.99 14.54 13.13
C GLY A 193 -15.07 13.21 12.39
N ILE A 194 -13.94 12.66 11.94
CA ILE A 194 -13.93 11.35 11.28
C ILE A 194 -14.18 10.20 12.26
N THR A 195 -13.76 10.33 13.52
CA THR A 195 -14.02 9.31 14.54
C THR A 195 -15.52 9.19 14.80
N ASP A 196 -16.22 10.32 14.90
CA ASP A 196 -17.69 10.36 15.07
C ASP A 196 -18.40 9.65 13.91
N VAL A 197 -17.89 9.80 12.68
CA VAL A 197 -18.41 9.06 11.50
C VAL A 197 -18.24 7.55 11.67
N PHE A 198 -17.11 7.07 12.18
CA PHE A 198 -16.90 5.64 12.42
C PHE A 198 -17.75 5.09 13.56
N GLU A 199 -18.06 5.90 14.58
CA GLU A 199 -19.02 5.50 15.63
C GLU A 199 -20.42 5.26 15.06
N VAL A 200 -20.87 6.12 14.13
CA VAL A 200 -22.11 5.91 13.37
C VAL A 200 -22.01 4.65 12.51
N CYS A 201 -20.86 4.39 11.89
CA CYS A 201 -20.64 3.18 11.10
C CYS A 201 -20.73 1.88 11.89
N GLY A 202 -20.48 1.91 13.20
CA GLY A 202 -20.72 0.77 14.09
C GLY A 202 -22.20 0.34 14.16
N ARG A 203 -23.15 1.17 13.71
CA ARG A 203 -24.60 0.90 13.72
C ARG A 203 -25.05 0.38 12.35
N THR A 204 -24.68 -0.87 12.04
CA THR A 204 -24.77 -1.48 10.70
C THR A 204 -26.15 -1.52 10.04
N HIS A 205 -27.25 -1.45 10.80
CA HIS A 205 -28.62 -1.46 10.28
C HIS A 205 -29.06 -0.13 9.68
N VAL A 206 -28.40 0.98 10.06
CA VAL A 206 -28.73 2.32 9.56
C VAL A 206 -28.45 2.43 8.06
N PHE A 207 -27.50 1.65 7.54
CA PHE A 207 -27.11 1.67 6.13
C PHE A 207 -27.98 0.84 5.19
N ASP A 208 -29.02 0.18 5.72
CA ASP A 208 -30.06 -0.43 4.89
C ASP A 208 -30.99 0.65 4.29
N PHE A 209 -31.05 1.84 4.89
CA PHE A 209 -31.86 2.97 4.43
C PHE A 209 -31.09 3.89 3.47
N ALA A 210 -31.70 4.22 2.32
CA ALA A 210 -31.07 5.06 1.30
C ALA A 210 -30.81 6.49 1.80
N GLU A 211 -31.76 7.10 2.53
CA GLU A 211 -31.61 8.46 3.07
C GLU A 211 -30.41 8.57 4.02
N SER A 212 -30.23 7.60 4.91
CA SER A 212 -29.10 7.59 5.84
C SER A 212 -27.75 7.42 5.13
N ARG A 213 -27.71 6.66 4.03
CA ARG A 213 -26.51 6.55 3.19
C ARG A 213 -26.21 7.88 2.49
N ASN A 214 -27.20 8.51 1.89
CA ASN A 214 -27.04 9.80 1.21
C ASN A 214 -26.59 10.90 2.18
N GLU A 215 -27.15 10.95 3.39
CA GLU A 215 -26.71 11.91 4.41
C GLU A 215 -25.26 11.68 4.84
N LEU A 216 -24.85 10.42 5.00
CA LEU A 216 -23.46 10.09 5.29
C LEU A 216 -22.53 10.49 4.15
N GLU A 217 -22.89 10.22 2.89
CA GLU A 217 -22.11 10.65 1.73
C GLU A 217 -21.97 12.18 1.69
N ASN A 218 -23.06 12.91 1.87
CA ASN A 218 -23.06 14.37 1.91
C ASN A 218 -22.22 14.93 3.07
N LEU A 219 -22.21 14.25 4.22
CA LEU A 219 -21.36 14.62 5.35
C LEU A 219 -19.87 14.40 5.02
N LEU A 220 -19.52 13.25 4.45
CA LEU A 220 -18.15 12.93 4.03
C LEU A 220 -17.66 13.87 2.93
N LEU A 221 -18.52 14.18 1.96
CA LEU A 221 -18.25 15.13 0.89
C LEU A 221 -17.90 16.51 1.43
N ARG A 222 -18.75 17.04 2.33
CA ARG A 222 -18.52 18.32 3.00
C ARG A 222 -17.22 18.30 3.82
N PHE A 223 -16.97 17.21 4.54
CA PHE A 223 -15.74 17.06 5.31
C PHE A 223 -14.48 17.15 4.45
N VAL A 224 -14.44 16.46 3.29
CA VAL A 224 -13.31 16.55 2.35
C VAL A 224 -13.25 17.92 1.69
N ALA A 225 -14.39 18.49 1.30
CA ALA A 225 -14.44 19.79 0.66
C ALA A 225 -13.92 20.90 1.58
N ASP A 226 -14.42 20.98 2.81
CA ASP A 226 -13.92 21.88 3.85
C ASP A 226 -12.43 21.64 4.10
N ALA A 227 -11.98 20.39 3.96
CA ALA A 227 -10.58 20.09 4.16
C ALA A 227 -9.66 20.74 3.11
N LEU A 228 -10.17 20.94 1.91
CA LEU A 228 -9.47 21.49 0.74
C LEU A 228 -9.66 23.00 0.56
N THR A 229 -10.77 23.58 1.05
CA THR A 229 -11.11 25.01 0.84
C THR A 229 -10.89 25.90 2.06
N SER A 230 -10.95 25.36 3.28
CA SER A 230 -10.61 26.08 4.53
C SER A 230 -9.22 26.72 4.38
N GLU A 231 -8.99 27.93 4.94
CA GLU A 231 -7.75 28.75 4.97
C GLU A 231 -6.42 28.00 5.19
N ARG A 232 -6.10 27.07 4.31
CA ARG A 232 -5.07 26.05 4.44
C ARG A 232 -4.25 26.12 3.18
N SER A 233 -2.95 26.03 3.34
CA SER A 233 -2.06 25.94 2.19
C SER A 233 -2.06 24.51 1.68
N LEU A 234 -2.43 24.30 0.42
CA LEU A 234 -2.18 23.07 -0.30
C LEU A 234 -0.78 23.14 -0.90
N SER A 235 0.06 22.13 -0.65
CA SER A 235 1.39 22.06 -1.26
C SER A 235 1.58 20.76 -2.03
N MET A 236 2.05 20.89 -3.28
CA MET A 236 2.36 19.73 -4.11
C MET A 236 3.58 18.98 -3.57
N VAL A 237 3.49 17.65 -3.51
CA VAL A 237 4.62 16.80 -3.10
C VAL A 237 5.29 16.18 -4.32
N GLY A 238 6.14 16.99 -4.97
CA GLY A 238 6.92 16.57 -6.13
C GLY A 238 8.05 15.59 -5.78
N MET A 239 8.58 14.90 -6.79
CA MET A 239 9.71 13.99 -6.61
C MET A 239 11.04 14.73 -6.54
N THR A 240 11.84 14.49 -5.49
CA THR A 240 13.18 15.08 -5.34
C THR A 240 14.21 14.41 -6.23
N SER A 241 15.34 15.09 -6.48
CA SER A 241 16.47 14.51 -7.22
C SER A 241 17.09 13.32 -6.47
N GLN A 242 17.10 13.34 -5.13
CA GLN A 242 17.53 12.24 -4.30
C GLN A 242 16.66 11.00 -4.49
N LYS A 243 15.33 11.17 -4.54
CA LYS A 243 14.41 10.07 -4.85
C LYS A 243 14.67 9.50 -6.24
N GLN A 244 14.85 10.35 -7.25
CA GLN A 244 15.18 9.89 -8.61
C GLN A 244 16.48 9.07 -8.65
N VAL A 245 17.51 9.49 -7.92
CA VAL A 245 18.77 8.74 -7.81
C VAL A 245 18.53 7.39 -7.14
N ALA A 246 17.79 7.36 -6.03
CA ALA A 246 17.49 6.14 -5.30
C ALA A 246 16.67 5.15 -6.15
N ASP A 247 15.66 5.64 -6.88
CA ASP A 247 14.82 4.83 -7.76
C ASP A 247 15.60 4.25 -8.94
N ARG A 248 16.46 5.05 -9.59
CA ARG A 248 17.32 4.53 -10.67
C ARG A 248 18.28 3.47 -10.16
N ALA A 249 18.90 3.70 -9.00
CA ALA A 249 19.79 2.71 -8.38
C ALA A 249 19.02 1.42 -8.05
N PHE A 250 17.80 1.53 -7.53
CA PHE A 250 16.97 0.39 -7.18
C PHE A 250 16.46 -0.37 -8.41
N GLY A 251 15.96 0.34 -9.43
CA GLY A 251 15.52 -0.24 -10.69
C GLY A 251 16.64 -1.04 -11.36
N TYR A 252 17.86 -0.49 -11.37
CA TYR A 252 19.05 -1.21 -11.82
C TYR A 252 19.31 -2.48 -11.00
N ALA A 253 19.20 -2.40 -9.67
CA ALA A 253 19.41 -3.54 -8.80
C ALA A 253 18.38 -4.67 -9.00
N LEU A 254 17.11 -4.33 -9.24
CA LEU A 254 16.06 -5.32 -9.47
C LEU A 254 16.09 -5.94 -10.87
N SER A 255 16.62 -5.22 -11.87
CA SER A 255 16.78 -5.74 -13.23
C SER A 255 17.77 -6.92 -13.32
N ARG A 256 18.61 -7.12 -12.29
CA ARG A 256 19.66 -8.14 -12.25
C ARG A 256 19.45 -9.10 -11.07
N ARG A 257 18.47 -10.00 -11.22
CA ARG A 257 18.10 -10.97 -10.18
C ARG A 257 19.20 -11.98 -9.88
N GLU A 258 19.75 -12.61 -10.92
CA GLU A 258 20.74 -13.70 -10.79
C GLU A 258 22.14 -13.22 -10.40
N THR A 259 22.49 -11.98 -10.78
CA THR A 259 23.75 -11.33 -10.42
C THR A 259 23.50 -10.03 -9.66
N PRO A 260 23.09 -10.11 -8.38
CA PRO A 260 22.94 -8.96 -7.50
C PRO A 260 24.10 -7.95 -7.60
N PRO A 261 23.86 -6.71 -8.08
CA PRO A 261 24.92 -5.71 -8.10
C PRO A 261 25.35 -5.36 -6.68
N ARG A 262 26.66 -5.12 -6.51
CA ARG A 262 27.21 -4.56 -5.27
C ARG A 262 26.84 -3.08 -5.20
N VAL A 263 26.93 -2.50 -4.00
CA VAL A 263 26.69 -1.06 -3.79
C VAL A 263 27.56 -0.19 -4.71
N ASP A 264 28.79 -0.60 -5.01
CA ASP A 264 29.66 0.10 -5.96
C ASP A 264 29.13 0.12 -7.38
N ASP A 265 28.49 -0.97 -7.81
CA ASP A 265 27.89 -1.05 -9.14
C ASP A 265 26.71 -0.09 -9.24
N LEU A 266 25.94 0.07 -8.14
CA LEU A 266 24.87 1.06 -8.06
C LEU A 266 25.43 2.48 -8.14
N CYS A 267 26.48 2.77 -7.36
CA CYS A 267 27.15 4.06 -7.34
C CYS A 267 27.65 4.46 -8.74
N ARG A 268 28.31 3.52 -9.45
CA ARG A 268 28.77 3.74 -10.82
C ARG A 268 27.60 3.92 -11.80
N HIS A 269 26.52 3.16 -11.65
CA HIS A 269 25.35 3.26 -12.51
C HIS A 269 24.65 4.62 -12.42
N VAL A 270 24.45 5.14 -11.19
CA VAL A 270 23.76 6.42 -10.98
C VAL A 270 24.70 7.64 -10.92
N GLY A 271 26.01 7.42 -11.00
CA GLY A 271 27.01 8.49 -11.03
C GLY A 271 27.18 9.24 -9.70
N VAL A 272 27.01 8.56 -8.55
CA VAL A 272 27.14 9.20 -7.23
C VAL A 272 28.10 8.45 -6.31
N SER A 273 28.65 9.13 -5.31
CA SER A 273 29.47 8.49 -4.28
C SER A 273 28.63 7.59 -3.36
N ARG A 274 29.25 6.62 -2.68
CA ARG A 274 28.58 5.78 -1.67
C ARG A 274 27.88 6.60 -0.59
N ARG A 275 28.52 7.68 -0.13
CA ARG A 275 27.95 8.60 0.87
C ARG A 275 26.68 9.26 0.34
N ASN A 276 26.71 9.75 -0.89
CA ASN A 276 25.54 10.38 -1.49
C ASN A 276 24.41 9.37 -1.73
N LEU A 277 24.73 8.16 -2.18
CA LEU A 277 23.73 7.08 -2.33
C LEU A 277 23.06 6.74 -0.99
N GLN A 278 23.83 6.69 0.10
CA GLN A 278 23.31 6.48 1.44
C GLN A 278 22.32 7.57 1.86
N ILE A 279 22.65 8.85 1.61
CA ILE A 279 21.76 9.99 1.90
C ILE A 279 20.48 9.87 1.07
N CYS A 280 20.60 9.60 -0.23
CA CYS A 280 19.45 9.49 -1.12
C CYS A 280 18.45 8.42 -0.64
N PHE A 281 18.93 7.25 -0.23
CA PHE A 281 18.06 6.20 0.32
C PHE A 281 17.47 6.54 1.69
N GLN A 282 18.23 7.23 2.54
CA GLN A 282 17.74 7.66 3.86
C GLN A 282 16.61 8.70 3.71
N GLU A 283 16.74 9.66 2.81
CA GLU A 283 15.71 10.67 2.54
C GLU A 283 14.51 10.09 1.79
N ALA A 284 14.75 9.15 0.86
CA ALA A 284 13.70 8.54 0.05
C ALA A 284 12.87 7.49 0.80
N PHE A 285 13.50 6.70 1.67
CA PHE A 285 12.89 5.49 2.24
C PHE A 285 13.14 5.29 3.73
N GLY A 286 13.92 6.17 4.38
CA GLY A 286 14.25 6.04 5.80
C GLY A 286 15.26 4.94 6.14
N VAL A 287 15.83 4.25 5.15
CA VAL A 287 16.72 3.09 5.34
C VAL A 287 17.96 3.17 4.46
N SER A 288 19.01 2.43 4.80
CA SER A 288 20.19 2.31 3.94
C SER A 288 19.92 1.57 2.63
N PRO A 289 20.72 1.78 1.56
CA PRO A 289 20.58 1.04 0.30
C PRO A 289 20.63 -0.48 0.48
N SER A 290 21.58 -0.97 1.30
CA SER A 290 21.74 -2.40 1.57
C SER A 290 20.54 -3.00 2.33
N GLN A 291 19.95 -2.26 3.28
CA GLN A 291 18.74 -2.69 3.98
C GLN A 291 17.55 -2.74 3.04
N TYR A 292 17.34 -1.69 2.25
CA TYR A 292 16.27 -1.60 1.27
C TYR A 292 16.28 -2.78 0.29
N LEU A 293 17.44 -3.07 -0.32
CA LEU A 293 17.60 -4.20 -1.24
C LEU A 293 17.34 -5.55 -0.58
N ARG A 294 17.82 -5.73 0.66
CA ARG A 294 17.57 -6.95 1.42
C ARG A 294 16.08 -7.13 1.69
N PHE A 295 15.37 -6.09 2.13
CA PHE A 295 13.93 -6.15 2.38
C PHE A 295 13.15 -6.42 1.09
N ALA A 296 13.47 -5.74 -0.01
CA ALA A 296 12.85 -5.99 -1.31
C ALA A 296 13.00 -7.45 -1.76
N ARG A 297 14.20 -8.02 -1.62
CA ARG A 297 14.47 -9.44 -1.96
C ARG A 297 13.74 -10.42 -1.04
N LEU A 298 13.71 -10.15 0.27
CA LEU A 298 12.96 -10.99 1.21
C LEU A 298 11.45 -10.97 0.93
N ASN A 299 10.88 -9.79 0.63
CA ASN A 299 9.48 -9.67 0.21
C ASN A 299 9.21 -10.42 -1.09
N ALA A 300 10.16 -10.39 -2.04
CA ALA A 300 10.03 -11.14 -3.28
C ALA A 300 10.03 -12.66 -3.08
N VAL A 301 10.97 -13.18 -2.26
CA VAL A 301 10.98 -14.58 -1.84
C VAL A 301 9.66 -14.95 -1.16
N ARG A 302 9.18 -14.14 -0.22
CA ARG A 302 7.91 -14.39 0.48
C ARG A 302 6.73 -14.50 -0.49
N ARG A 303 6.59 -13.56 -1.43
CA ARG A 303 5.53 -13.61 -2.46
C ARG A 303 5.61 -14.89 -3.30
N GLU A 304 6.80 -15.27 -3.71
CA GLU A 304 6.98 -16.51 -4.50
C GLU A 304 6.58 -17.74 -3.69
N LEU A 305 6.99 -17.84 -2.41
CA LEU A 305 6.60 -18.94 -1.54
C LEU A 305 5.08 -18.99 -1.33
N ILE A 306 4.42 -17.85 -1.10
CA ILE A 306 2.96 -17.76 -0.97
C ILE A 306 2.26 -18.25 -2.24
N ALA A 307 2.73 -17.83 -3.42
CA ALA A 307 2.17 -18.25 -4.70
C ALA A 307 2.36 -19.76 -4.97
N CYS A 308 3.51 -20.32 -4.58
CA CYS A 308 3.75 -21.77 -4.66
C CYS A 308 2.82 -22.55 -3.73
N ALA A 309 2.65 -22.08 -2.49
CA ALA A 309 1.76 -22.70 -1.53
C ALA A 309 0.30 -22.68 -2.01
N ALA A 310 -0.15 -21.55 -2.56
CA ALA A 310 -1.51 -21.40 -3.09
C ALA A 310 -1.81 -22.36 -4.27
N THR A 311 -0.80 -22.70 -5.08
CA THR A 311 -0.93 -23.64 -6.21
C THR A 311 -0.63 -25.08 -5.86
N GLY A 312 -0.22 -25.37 -4.62
CA GLY A 312 0.31 -26.68 -4.24
C GLY A 312 1.62 -27.06 -4.94
N ARG A 313 2.29 -26.10 -5.61
CA ARG A 313 3.55 -26.33 -6.31
C ARG A 313 4.66 -26.58 -5.28
N ARG A 314 5.24 -27.77 -5.31
CA ARG A 314 6.42 -28.09 -4.50
C ARG A 314 7.62 -27.29 -4.99
N VAL A 315 8.27 -26.58 -4.08
CA VAL A 315 9.48 -25.79 -4.35
C VAL A 315 10.51 -26.00 -3.24
N SER A 316 11.79 -25.94 -3.62
CA SER A 316 12.90 -25.85 -2.67
C SER A 316 13.02 -24.40 -2.19
N ILE A 317 12.95 -24.19 -0.87
CA ILE A 317 13.20 -22.88 -0.25
C ILE A 317 14.59 -22.36 -0.62
N GLY A 318 15.58 -23.27 -0.72
CA GLY A 318 16.95 -22.93 -1.09
C GLY A 318 17.03 -22.40 -2.52
N ASP A 319 16.33 -23.02 -3.46
CA ASP A 319 16.34 -22.61 -4.87
C ASP A 319 15.67 -21.25 -5.06
N VAL A 320 14.54 -21.03 -4.37
CA VAL A 320 13.87 -19.72 -4.35
C VAL A 320 14.79 -18.67 -3.72
N ALA A 321 15.42 -18.96 -2.59
CA ALA A 321 16.34 -18.01 -1.97
C ALA A 321 17.56 -17.70 -2.89
N ALA A 322 18.10 -18.71 -3.58
CA ALA A 322 19.20 -18.56 -4.53
C ALA A 322 18.83 -17.65 -5.71
N SER A 323 17.64 -17.83 -6.29
CA SER A 323 17.17 -17.05 -7.45
C SER A 323 17.00 -15.56 -7.12
N TRP A 324 16.78 -15.23 -5.85
CA TRP A 324 16.74 -13.86 -5.33
C TRP A 324 18.07 -13.38 -4.74
N GLY A 325 19.16 -14.15 -4.92
CA GLY A 325 20.53 -13.73 -4.60
C GLY A 325 20.99 -14.04 -3.17
N PHE A 326 20.32 -14.94 -2.45
CA PHE A 326 20.78 -15.42 -1.14
C PHE A 326 21.56 -16.73 -1.27
N TRP A 327 22.84 -16.71 -0.88
CA TRP A 327 23.74 -17.87 -0.95
C TRP A 327 24.10 -18.48 0.41
N HIS A 328 23.69 -17.83 1.50
CA HIS A 328 23.99 -18.25 2.88
C HIS A 328 22.71 -18.61 3.61
N TRP A 329 22.33 -19.88 3.60
CA TRP A 329 21.01 -20.36 4.05
C TRP A 329 20.65 -19.98 5.48
N SER A 330 21.56 -20.19 6.43
CA SER A 330 21.32 -19.85 7.85
C SER A 330 21.07 -18.36 8.04
N ARG A 331 21.85 -17.52 7.34
CA ARG A 331 21.70 -16.05 7.39
C ARG A 331 20.43 -15.60 6.69
N PHE A 332 20.05 -16.23 5.58
CA PHE A 332 18.79 -15.98 4.90
C PHE A 332 17.60 -16.29 5.81
N ALA A 333 17.54 -17.50 6.38
CA ALA A 333 16.45 -17.90 7.26
C ALA A 333 16.33 -17.00 8.50
N GLY A 334 17.46 -16.59 9.08
CA GLY A 334 17.51 -15.60 10.16
C GLY A 334 16.92 -14.24 9.74
N ASN A 335 17.44 -13.64 8.66
CA ASN A 335 16.91 -12.36 8.16
C ASN A 335 15.42 -12.43 7.78
N TYR A 336 14.97 -13.57 7.22
CA TYR A 336 13.57 -13.78 6.86
C TYR A 336 12.69 -13.81 8.11
N ARG A 337 13.09 -14.57 9.14
CA ARG A 337 12.39 -14.61 10.42
C ARG A 337 12.39 -13.26 11.13
N ASP A 338 13.51 -12.55 11.11
CA ASP A 338 13.59 -11.23 11.73
C ASP A 338 12.67 -10.24 11.03
N LEU A 339 12.58 -10.29 9.69
CA LEU A 339 11.68 -9.41 8.93
C LEU A 339 10.22 -9.79 9.16
N PHE A 340 9.81 -11.04 8.96
CA PHE A 340 8.40 -11.43 8.91
C PHE A 340 7.85 -12.08 10.19
N GLY A 341 8.69 -12.36 11.17
CA GLY A 341 8.30 -13.07 12.39
C GLY A 341 8.03 -14.57 12.22
N GLU A 342 8.34 -15.15 11.06
CA GLU A 342 8.16 -16.59 10.76
C GLU A 342 9.27 -17.13 9.86
N LEU A 343 9.46 -18.44 9.82
CA LEU A 343 10.41 -19.11 8.93
C LEU A 343 9.85 -19.28 7.51
N PRO A 344 10.71 -19.35 6.46
CA PRO A 344 10.24 -19.60 5.09
C PRO A 344 9.42 -20.89 4.94
N SER A 345 9.75 -21.93 5.72
CA SER A 345 9.00 -23.20 5.75
C SER A 345 7.59 -23.03 6.32
N GLN A 346 7.41 -22.14 7.30
CA GLN A 346 6.11 -21.83 7.87
C GLN A 346 5.23 -21.11 6.83
N THR A 347 5.81 -20.18 6.04
CA THR A 347 5.09 -19.52 4.94
C THR A 347 4.51 -20.53 3.93
N LEU A 348 5.26 -21.59 3.58
CA LEU A 348 4.75 -22.65 2.71
C LEU A 348 3.64 -23.50 3.35
N GLN A 349 3.71 -23.73 4.67
CA GLN A 349 2.75 -24.56 5.40
C GLN A 349 1.43 -23.83 5.70
N ASN A 350 1.49 -22.53 6.00
CA ASN A 350 0.36 -21.74 6.50
C ASN A 350 -0.77 -21.53 5.46
N ASN A 351 -0.53 -21.78 4.16
CA ASN A 351 -1.54 -21.66 3.11
C ASN A 351 -2.34 -22.95 2.85
N HIS A 352 -2.03 -24.06 3.53
CA HIS A 352 -2.89 -25.25 3.48
C HIS A 352 -4.17 -25.10 4.32
N SER A 353 -4.31 -24.03 5.13
CA SER A 353 -5.42 -23.85 6.07
C SER A 353 -6.12 -22.49 6.02
N SER A 354 -5.65 -21.53 5.21
CA SER A 354 -6.17 -20.14 5.19
C SER A 354 -7.15 -19.85 4.04
N CYS A 355 -7.32 -20.77 3.09
CA CYS A 355 -8.19 -20.56 1.92
C CYS A 355 -9.70 -20.83 2.19
N LEU A 356 -10.08 -21.15 3.43
CA LEU A 356 -11.49 -21.30 3.80
C LEU A 356 -11.77 -20.48 5.07
N ARG A 357 -12.68 -19.51 4.93
CA ARG A 357 -13.25 -18.61 5.95
C ARG A 357 -12.48 -17.31 6.17
N GLY A 358 -12.58 -16.43 5.17
CA GLY A 358 -12.84 -15.02 5.50
C GLY A 358 -14.16 -14.98 6.27
N PHE A 359 -14.08 -14.95 7.61
CA PHE A 359 -15.24 -14.59 8.41
C PHE A 359 -15.51 -13.11 8.15
N ALA A 360 -16.34 -12.83 7.14
CA ALA A 360 -17.21 -11.69 7.20
C ALA A 360 -18.09 -11.89 8.45
N ARG A 361 -17.64 -11.40 9.60
CA ARG A 361 -18.56 -11.20 10.72
C ARG A 361 -19.41 -10.01 10.33
N ALA A 362 -20.59 -10.27 9.79
CA ALA A 362 -21.70 -9.36 10.05
C ALA A 362 -21.77 -9.25 11.58
N VAL A 363 -21.63 -8.04 12.11
CA VAL A 363 -21.78 -7.79 13.54
C VAL A 363 -23.22 -8.18 13.88
N SER A 364 -23.41 -9.39 14.41
CA SER A 364 -24.66 -9.82 15.00
C SER A 364 -24.73 -9.19 16.38
N THR A 365 -25.45 -8.08 16.49
CA THR A 365 -25.81 -7.46 17.77
C THR A 365 -26.73 -8.41 18.54
N GLY A 366 -26.33 -8.74 19.77
CA GLY A 366 -27.25 -9.24 20.80
C GLY A 366 -27.86 -8.09 21.59
#